data_AF-A0A0F9HP17-F1
#
_entry.id   AF-A0A0F9HP17-F1
#
_cell.length_a   1.000
_cell.length_b   1.000
_cell.length_c   1.000
_cell.angle_alpha   90.00
_cell.angle_beta   90.00
_cell.angle_gamma   90.00
#
_symmetry.space_group_name_H-M   'P 1'
#
loop_
_entity.id
_entity.type
_entity.pdbx_description
1 polymer ?
#
loop_
_entity_poly.entity_id
_entity_poly.type
_entity_poly.pdbx_seq_one_letter_code
_entity_poly.pdbx_strand_id
1 'polypeptide(L)'
;MKTYDLTRKFGWTIMPWLSNLGVNLLADSNVFFVDNEHSSASNVEDTIHGNSFEQPYSTLNYAISKCTDDQGDVILIAPGHTETIADAGTASGATTDELVLDKSGVTIIGLGTDALRPTFTFNGATDASLVVTVANCTIRNLIFVGGLADLATLVDVAGTGDGLRFEGCEFRDGGTAILETIHQIDLATGCHRVTINNCRFLTFAAGSSTLSNIEVATGVNLLTVTNCWFRGDVNTDGMLDGSGGAGTDWYIVDNNWDNLDAATGKCIVLNASTTGLVLRNIAHGANEGVSPFTIAGVVPAQNYYTNVEGASAGILDPGTDS
;
A
#
# COMPACT_ATOMS: atom_id res chain seq x y z
N MET A 1 12.80 0.65 -24.74
CA MET A 1 11.67 0.25 -25.63
C MET A 1 10.97 1.51 -26.17
N LYS A 2 10.36 1.49 -27.37
CA LYS A 2 9.54 2.63 -27.87
C LYS A 2 8.07 2.38 -27.53
N THR A 3 7.27 3.42 -27.29
CA THR A 3 5.81 3.37 -27.00
C THR A 3 5.00 2.46 -27.94
N TYR A 4 5.49 2.26 -29.16
CA TYR A 4 4.94 1.36 -30.17
C TYR A 4 4.86 -0.10 -29.73
N ASP A 5 5.90 -0.64 -29.08
CA ASP A 5 5.98 -2.05 -28.72
C ASP A 5 4.97 -2.40 -27.60
N LEU A 6 4.78 -1.46 -26.67
CA LEU A 6 3.79 -1.52 -25.59
C LEU A 6 2.35 -1.54 -26.12
N THR A 7 2.05 -0.69 -27.11
CA THR A 7 0.72 -0.64 -27.74
C THR A 7 0.42 -1.90 -28.53
N ARG A 8 1.44 -2.58 -29.07
CA ARG A 8 1.28 -3.81 -29.84
C ARG A 8 0.90 -5.01 -28.96
N LYS A 9 1.45 -5.16 -27.75
CA LYS A 9 1.14 -6.31 -26.86
C LYS A 9 -0.14 -6.11 -26.06
N PHE A 10 -0.37 -4.91 -25.52
CA PHE A 10 -1.50 -4.64 -24.62
C PHE A 10 -2.62 -3.82 -25.26
N GLY A 11 -2.44 -3.34 -26.49
CA GLY A 11 -3.39 -2.47 -27.14
C GLY A 11 -3.42 -1.08 -26.52
N TRP A 12 -4.53 -0.37 -26.71
CA TRP A 12 -4.71 0.99 -26.19
C TRP A 12 -4.85 1.09 -24.67
N THR A 13 -5.02 -0.05 -23.97
CA THR A 13 -5.18 -0.09 -22.50
C THR A 13 -3.90 0.30 -21.75
N ILE A 14 -2.75 0.28 -22.43
CA ILE A 14 -1.46 0.68 -21.86
C ILE A 14 -1.29 2.21 -21.80
N MET A 15 -2.05 2.96 -22.60
CA MET A 15 -1.85 4.41 -22.77
C MET A 15 -2.04 5.23 -21.50
N PRO A 16 -3.03 4.97 -20.62
CA PRO A 16 -3.15 5.67 -19.33
C PRO A 16 -1.93 5.48 -18.43
N TRP A 17 -1.31 4.30 -18.49
CA TRP A 17 -0.12 3.97 -17.70
C TRP A 17 1.12 4.67 -18.25
N LEU A 18 1.27 4.71 -19.57
CA LEU A 18 2.39 5.40 -20.24
C LEU A 18 2.28 6.93 -20.18
N SER A 19 1.06 7.49 -20.20
CA SER A 19 0.87 8.94 -20.06
C SER A 19 1.29 9.48 -18.69
N ASN A 20 1.37 8.61 -17.68
CA ASN A 20 1.86 8.95 -16.34
C ASN A 20 3.39 8.91 -16.22
N LEU A 21 4.10 8.35 -17.21
CA LEU A 21 5.55 8.41 -17.33
C LEU A 21 5.90 9.71 -18.06
N GLY A 22 6.05 10.81 -17.32
CA GLY A 22 6.31 12.14 -17.89
C GLY A 22 7.49 12.14 -18.89
N VAL A 23 7.39 12.99 -19.92
CA VAL A 23 8.36 13.11 -21.04
C VAL A 23 9.82 13.38 -20.65
N ASN A 24 10.11 13.67 -19.38
CA ASN A 24 11.45 14.05 -18.90
C ASN A 24 12.23 12.94 -18.16
N LEU A 25 11.68 11.73 -17.99
CA LEU A 25 12.38 10.66 -17.25
C LEU A 25 13.30 9.79 -18.13
N LEU A 26 13.15 9.81 -19.45
CA LEU A 26 13.57 8.66 -20.28
C LEU A 26 14.96 8.75 -20.93
N ALA A 27 15.80 9.74 -20.60
CA ALA A 27 17.13 9.82 -21.24
C ALA A 27 18.07 8.72 -20.73
N ASP A 28 18.02 8.41 -19.43
CA ASP A 28 18.92 7.44 -18.79
C ASP A 28 18.19 6.31 -18.03
N SER A 29 16.88 6.41 -17.74
CA SER A 29 16.17 5.36 -16.99
C SER A 29 16.01 4.05 -17.76
N ASN A 30 16.19 2.93 -17.06
CA ASN A 30 15.85 1.60 -17.53
C ASN A 30 14.35 1.32 -17.36
N VAL A 31 13.81 0.46 -18.23
CA VAL A 31 12.46 -0.07 -18.09
C VAL A 31 12.53 -1.59 -18.10
N PHE A 32 12.15 -2.20 -16.97
CA PHE A 32 12.15 -3.64 -16.79
C PHE A 32 10.73 -4.21 -16.83
N PHE A 33 10.59 -5.44 -17.33
CA PHE A 33 9.34 -6.17 -17.40
C PHE A 33 9.37 -7.41 -16.51
N VAL A 34 8.30 -7.64 -15.75
CA VAL A 34 8.15 -8.77 -14.83
C VAL A 34 6.85 -9.51 -15.14
N ASP A 35 6.94 -10.83 -15.28
CA ASP A 35 5.80 -11.71 -15.56
C ASP A 35 6.21 -13.15 -15.27
N ASN A 36 5.71 -13.74 -14.17
CA ASN A 36 6.05 -15.11 -13.77
C ASN A 36 5.23 -16.15 -14.57
N GLU A 37 4.14 -15.71 -15.22
CA GLU A 37 3.25 -16.56 -16.02
C GLU A 37 3.75 -16.72 -17.46
N HIS A 38 4.72 -15.92 -17.88
CA HIS A 38 5.31 -16.03 -19.20
C HIS A 38 6.25 -17.24 -19.30
N SER A 39 6.10 -18.07 -20.36
CA SER A 39 6.90 -19.29 -20.55
C SER A 39 8.41 -19.07 -20.70
N SER A 40 8.81 -17.83 -21.00
CA SER A 40 10.21 -17.42 -21.17
C SER A 40 10.66 -16.46 -20.05
N ALA A 41 9.93 -16.41 -18.94
CA ALA A 41 10.35 -15.66 -17.78
C ALA A 41 11.59 -16.30 -17.13
N SER A 42 12.59 -15.49 -16.79
CA SER A 42 13.76 -16.00 -16.09
C SER A 42 14.50 -14.94 -15.29
N ASN A 43 15.02 -15.31 -14.12
CA ASN A 43 15.91 -14.48 -13.29
C ASN A 43 17.39 -14.79 -13.57
N VAL A 44 17.82 -14.56 -14.81
CA VAL A 44 19.19 -14.85 -15.25
C VAL A 44 19.96 -13.58 -15.58
N GLU A 45 21.25 -13.62 -15.26
CA GLU A 45 22.18 -12.53 -15.57
C GLU A 45 22.53 -12.54 -17.06
N ASP A 46 21.63 -11.99 -17.88
CA ASP A 46 21.88 -11.80 -19.30
C ASP A 46 21.37 -10.43 -19.80
N THR A 47 21.61 -10.16 -21.08
CA THR A 47 21.19 -8.91 -21.73
C THR A 47 19.83 -9.01 -22.38
N ILE A 48 19.15 -10.15 -22.22
CA ILE A 48 17.98 -10.55 -22.99
C ILE A 48 16.72 -10.39 -22.14
N HIS A 49 16.75 -10.89 -20.89
CA HIS A 49 15.62 -10.85 -19.98
C HIS A 49 15.42 -9.46 -19.36
N GLY A 50 14.18 -9.16 -19.00
CA GLY A 50 13.76 -7.89 -18.40
C GLY A 50 13.60 -6.74 -19.39
N ASN A 51 14.22 -6.79 -20.56
CA ASN A 51 14.19 -5.70 -21.55
C ASN A 51 12.99 -5.75 -22.51
N SER A 52 12.21 -6.83 -22.48
CA SER A 52 11.02 -7.02 -23.29
C SER A 52 9.96 -7.84 -22.57
N PHE A 53 8.73 -7.77 -23.07
CA PHE A 53 7.65 -8.59 -22.56
C PHE A 53 7.66 -10.03 -23.08
N GLU A 54 8.43 -10.32 -24.14
CA GLU A 54 8.65 -11.68 -24.62
C GLU A 54 9.68 -12.42 -23.77
N GLN A 55 10.55 -11.68 -23.07
CA GLN A 55 11.58 -12.22 -22.18
C GLN A 55 11.60 -11.40 -20.89
N PRO A 56 10.55 -11.49 -20.05
CA PRO A 56 10.48 -10.77 -18.79
C PRO A 56 11.35 -11.43 -17.71
N TYR A 57 11.64 -10.70 -16.64
CA TYR A 57 12.11 -11.31 -15.40
C TYR A 57 10.97 -12.08 -14.73
N SER A 58 11.31 -13.13 -13.99
CA SER A 58 10.32 -13.96 -13.29
C SER A 58 9.81 -13.31 -12.01
N THR A 59 10.66 -12.54 -11.30
CA THR A 59 10.26 -11.91 -10.04
C THR A 59 10.57 -10.41 -9.99
N LEU A 60 9.77 -9.70 -9.20
CA LEU A 60 9.96 -8.30 -8.89
C LEU A 60 11.27 -8.09 -8.11
N ASN A 61 11.58 -8.98 -7.17
CA ASN A 61 12.82 -8.92 -6.40
C ASN A 61 14.07 -8.90 -7.30
N TYR A 62 14.08 -9.73 -8.34
CA TYR A 62 15.19 -9.73 -9.29
C TYR A 62 15.22 -8.45 -10.14
N ALA A 63 14.06 -7.95 -10.58
CA ALA A 63 13.99 -6.71 -11.34
C ALA A 63 14.48 -5.48 -10.53
N ILE A 64 14.18 -5.43 -9.22
CA ILE A 64 14.70 -4.39 -8.33
C ILE A 64 16.23 -4.45 -8.28
N SER A 65 16.82 -5.65 -8.19
CA SER A 65 18.29 -5.81 -8.16
C SER A 65 19.01 -5.30 -9.41
N LYS A 66 18.27 -5.08 -10.51
CA LYS A 66 18.76 -4.52 -11.78
C LYS A 66 18.62 -3.01 -11.89
N CYS A 67 17.89 -2.40 -10.97
CA CYS A 67 17.75 -0.96 -10.94
C CYS A 67 19.03 -0.30 -10.42
N THR A 68 19.23 0.94 -10.85
CA THR A 68 20.29 1.84 -10.35
C THR A 68 19.65 2.93 -9.50
N ASP A 69 20.25 3.20 -8.34
CA ASP A 69 19.79 4.21 -7.39
C ASP A 69 19.60 5.58 -8.06
N ASP A 70 18.44 6.18 -7.82
CA ASP A 70 18.04 7.52 -8.26
C ASP A 70 18.09 7.76 -9.79
N GLN A 71 18.23 6.70 -10.59
CA GLN A 71 18.22 6.77 -12.05
C GLN A 71 16.80 6.92 -12.64
N GLY A 72 15.76 6.80 -11.81
CA GLY A 72 14.37 6.88 -12.23
C GLY A 72 13.88 5.61 -12.94
N ASP A 73 14.50 4.47 -12.66
CA ASP A 73 14.17 3.19 -13.29
C ASP A 73 12.71 2.80 -13.05
N VAL A 74 12.10 2.16 -14.05
CA VAL A 74 10.69 1.77 -14.05
C VAL A 74 10.55 0.26 -14.19
N ILE A 75 9.76 -0.36 -13.32
CA ILE A 75 9.41 -1.78 -13.40
C ILE A 75 7.92 -1.89 -13.76
N LEU A 76 7.64 -2.60 -14.85
CA LEU A 76 6.29 -2.88 -15.34
C LEU A 76 5.96 -4.35 -15.11
N ILE A 77 4.93 -4.62 -14.30
CA ILE A 77 4.53 -5.97 -13.92
C ILE A 77 3.29 -6.38 -14.70
N ALA A 78 3.33 -7.51 -15.40
CA ALA A 78 2.27 -7.94 -16.31
C ALA A 78 0.94 -8.23 -15.60
N PRO A 79 -0.21 -8.08 -16.30
CA PRO A 79 -1.51 -8.47 -15.76
C PRO A 79 -1.55 -9.96 -15.41
N GLY A 80 -2.07 -10.30 -14.23
CA GLY A 80 -2.20 -11.67 -13.74
C GLY A 80 -0.92 -12.26 -13.14
N HIS A 81 0.19 -11.50 -13.10
CA HIS A 81 1.41 -11.91 -12.42
C HIS A 81 1.15 -12.19 -10.92
N THR A 82 1.69 -13.28 -10.41
CA THR A 82 1.54 -13.69 -9.00
C THR A 82 2.86 -14.12 -8.39
N GLU A 83 3.19 -13.60 -7.21
CA GLU A 83 4.36 -14.03 -6.45
C GLU A 83 3.96 -14.49 -5.04
N THR A 84 4.64 -15.53 -4.56
CA THR A 84 4.53 -16.01 -3.19
C THR A 84 5.77 -15.56 -2.44
N ILE A 85 5.59 -14.77 -1.39
CA ILE A 85 6.66 -14.31 -0.52
C ILE A 85 6.66 -15.17 0.75
N ALA A 86 7.80 -15.77 1.03
CA ALA A 86 7.95 -16.76 2.09
C ALA A 86 8.85 -16.30 3.24
N ASP A 87 9.64 -15.24 3.05
CA ASP A 87 10.57 -14.74 4.07
C ASP A 87 10.73 -13.21 3.98
N ALA A 88 11.22 -12.60 5.05
CA ALA A 88 11.69 -11.22 5.05
C ALA A 88 13.07 -11.16 4.37
N GLY A 89 13.14 -10.50 3.22
CA GLY A 89 14.42 -10.32 2.53
C GLY A 89 15.29 -9.23 3.17
N THR A 90 16.61 -9.30 2.94
CA THR A 90 17.56 -8.26 3.37
C THR A 90 18.12 -7.42 2.23
N ALA A 91 18.05 -7.93 1.00
CA ALA A 91 18.45 -7.25 -0.22
C ALA A 91 17.68 -7.84 -1.41
N SER A 92 17.54 -7.04 -2.47
CA SER A 92 16.95 -7.54 -3.72
C SER A 92 17.92 -8.46 -4.45
N GLY A 93 17.41 -9.45 -5.18
CA GLY A 93 18.29 -10.40 -5.85
C GLY A 93 17.58 -11.57 -6.55
N ALA A 94 18.33 -12.65 -6.75
CA ALA A 94 17.84 -13.84 -7.45
C ALA A 94 16.95 -14.75 -6.60
N THR A 95 16.85 -14.51 -5.29
CA THR A 95 15.89 -15.20 -4.42
C THR A 95 14.47 -14.90 -4.88
N THR A 96 13.65 -15.95 -5.00
CA THR A 96 12.33 -15.88 -5.67
C THR A 96 11.15 -15.73 -4.73
N ASP A 97 11.39 -15.83 -3.42
CA ASP A 97 10.39 -15.82 -2.35
C ASP A 97 10.66 -14.74 -1.29
N GLU A 98 11.51 -13.77 -1.63
CA GLU A 98 11.77 -12.54 -0.87
C GLU A 98 11.33 -11.34 -1.71
N LEU A 99 10.98 -10.22 -1.07
CA LEU A 99 10.69 -8.98 -1.76
C LEU A 99 11.28 -7.78 -1.03
N VAL A 100 12.36 -7.22 -1.57
CA VAL A 100 13.06 -6.08 -0.98
C VAL A 100 13.17 -4.96 -2.00
N LEU A 101 12.76 -3.76 -1.58
CA LEU A 101 13.01 -2.52 -2.30
C LEU A 101 14.21 -1.81 -1.69
N ASP A 102 15.39 -2.06 -2.28
CA ASP A 102 16.70 -1.56 -1.85
C ASP A 102 17.41 -0.71 -2.92
N LYS A 103 16.67 -0.25 -3.94
CA LYS A 103 17.11 0.75 -4.93
C LYS A 103 16.26 2.02 -4.90
N SER A 104 16.88 3.17 -4.67
CA SER A 104 16.18 4.46 -4.53
C SER A 104 15.63 4.96 -5.86
N GLY A 105 14.55 5.74 -5.81
CA GLY A 105 14.00 6.41 -6.99
C GLY A 105 13.32 5.50 -8.02
N VAL A 106 13.00 4.26 -7.66
CA VAL A 106 12.36 3.27 -8.55
C VAL A 106 10.85 3.46 -8.59
N THR A 107 10.26 3.34 -9.78
CA THR A 107 8.80 3.32 -9.97
C THR A 107 8.34 1.93 -10.39
N ILE A 108 7.50 1.29 -9.58
CA ILE A 108 6.91 -0.03 -9.80
C ILE A 108 5.44 0.14 -10.18
N ILE A 109 5.04 -0.39 -11.33
CA ILE A 109 3.67 -0.26 -11.86
C ILE A 109 3.12 -1.63 -12.23
N GLY A 110 2.07 -2.04 -11.53
CA GLY A 110 1.25 -3.16 -11.94
C GLY A 110 0.38 -2.82 -13.14
N LEU A 111 0.38 -3.69 -14.14
CA LEU A 111 -0.53 -3.64 -15.27
C LEU A 111 -1.74 -4.53 -14.99
N GLY A 112 -2.91 -4.15 -15.51
CA GLY A 112 -4.14 -4.91 -15.31
C GLY A 112 -5.15 -4.19 -14.42
N THR A 113 -6.34 -4.78 -14.32
CA THR A 113 -7.50 -4.22 -13.63
C THR A 113 -8.19 -5.27 -12.79
N ASP A 114 -8.75 -4.86 -11.65
CA ASP A 114 -9.45 -5.74 -10.71
C ASP A 114 -8.63 -6.99 -10.36
N ALA A 115 -9.14 -8.19 -10.63
CA ALA A 115 -8.49 -9.46 -10.32
C ALA A 115 -7.24 -9.76 -11.17
N LEU A 116 -7.00 -9.01 -12.26
CA LEU A 116 -5.79 -9.15 -13.09
C LEU A 116 -4.66 -8.22 -12.64
N ARG A 117 -4.82 -7.45 -11.55
CA ARG A 117 -3.72 -6.69 -10.97
C ARG A 117 -2.69 -7.66 -10.39
N PRO A 118 -1.37 -7.37 -10.49
CA PRO A 118 -0.35 -8.27 -9.96
C PRO A 118 -0.51 -8.44 -8.45
N THR A 119 -0.40 -9.68 -8.00
CA THR A 119 -0.71 -10.08 -6.63
C THR A 119 0.48 -10.72 -5.94
N PHE A 120 0.83 -10.21 -4.78
CA PHE A 120 1.88 -10.73 -3.90
C PHE A 120 1.22 -11.35 -2.67
N THR A 121 1.46 -12.63 -2.43
CA THR A 121 0.87 -13.37 -1.31
C THR A 121 1.95 -13.75 -0.31
N PHE A 122 1.80 -13.32 0.94
CA PHE A 122 2.76 -13.53 2.02
C PHE A 122 2.29 -14.72 2.85
N ASN A 123 2.86 -15.91 2.60
CA ASN A 123 2.36 -17.14 3.22
C ASN A 123 3.38 -18.20 3.62
N GLY A 124 4.69 -17.92 3.54
CA GLY A 124 5.72 -18.87 3.96
C GLY A 124 6.15 -18.73 5.43
N ALA A 125 6.27 -17.51 5.93
CA ALA A 125 6.66 -17.20 7.32
C ALA A 125 5.89 -15.99 7.87
N THR A 126 5.78 -15.90 9.20
CA THR A 126 5.03 -14.83 9.89
C THR A 126 5.70 -13.46 9.80
N ASP A 127 6.95 -13.38 9.37
CA ASP A 127 7.70 -12.14 9.12
C ASP A 127 7.86 -11.81 7.63
N ALA A 128 7.32 -12.65 6.73
CA ALA A 128 7.35 -12.39 5.29
C ALA A 128 6.72 -11.03 4.96
N SER A 129 7.47 -10.17 4.26
CA SER A 129 7.10 -8.77 4.05
C SER A 129 7.72 -8.20 2.76
N LEU A 130 7.10 -7.15 2.22
CA LEU A 130 7.79 -6.20 1.35
C LEU A 130 8.63 -5.29 2.25
N VAL A 131 9.95 -5.45 2.19
CA VAL A 131 10.88 -4.63 2.96
C VAL A 131 11.33 -3.43 2.14
N VAL A 132 11.07 -2.21 2.61
CA VAL A 132 11.48 -0.97 1.93
C VAL A 132 12.61 -0.30 2.73
N THR A 133 13.80 -0.24 2.14
CA THR A 133 15.01 0.26 2.83
C THR A 133 15.60 1.53 2.20
N VAL A 134 14.89 2.13 1.24
CA VAL A 134 15.39 3.25 0.44
C VAL A 134 14.29 4.26 0.10
N ALA A 135 14.74 5.47 -0.24
CA ALA A 135 13.87 6.62 -0.47
C ALA A 135 13.35 6.74 -1.91
N ASN A 136 12.35 7.61 -2.07
CA ASN A 136 11.84 8.15 -3.34
C ASN A 136 11.19 7.13 -4.28
N CYS A 137 10.76 5.99 -3.76
CA CYS A 137 10.10 4.97 -4.57
C CYS A 137 8.60 5.21 -4.73
N THR A 138 8.04 4.70 -5.83
CA THR A 138 6.60 4.75 -6.10
C THR A 138 6.11 3.36 -6.48
N ILE A 139 5.04 2.90 -5.83
CA ILE A 139 4.41 1.59 -6.06
C ILE A 139 2.95 1.83 -6.45
N ARG A 140 2.57 1.32 -7.63
CA ARG A 140 1.24 1.55 -8.22
C ARG A 140 0.53 0.26 -8.57
N ASN A 141 -0.78 0.24 -8.30
CA ASN A 141 -1.70 -0.76 -8.83
C ASN A 141 -1.35 -2.23 -8.48
N LEU A 142 -0.77 -2.48 -7.30
CA LEU A 142 -0.45 -3.84 -6.82
C LEU A 142 -1.41 -4.31 -5.72
N ILE A 143 -1.60 -5.62 -5.60
CA ILE A 143 -2.35 -6.25 -4.52
C ILE A 143 -1.36 -7.00 -3.60
N PHE A 144 -1.42 -6.71 -2.30
CA PHE A 144 -0.67 -7.40 -1.25
C PHE A 144 -1.65 -8.18 -0.37
N VAL A 145 -1.40 -9.49 -0.20
CA VAL A 145 -2.31 -10.42 0.48
C VAL A 145 -1.60 -11.14 1.61
N GLY A 146 -2.07 -10.95 2.84
CA GLY A 146 -1.66 -11.76 3.99
C GLY A 146 -2.25 -13.16 3.90
N GLY A 147 -1.42 -14.19 3.92
CA GLY A 147 -1.84 -15.58 3.78
C GLY A 147 -1.62 -16.45 5.02
N LEU A 148 -1.32 -15.84 6.17
CA LEU A 148 -1.08 -16.50 7.46
C LEU A 148 -1.86 -15.81 8.56
N ALA A 149 -2.13 -16.55 9.64
CA ALA A 149 -2.56 -15.95 10.91
C ALA A 149 -1.40 -15.17 11.54
N ASP A 150 -1.71 -14.06 12.19
CA ASP A 150 -0.75 -13.18 12.86
C ASP A 150 0.50 -12.83 12.00
N LEU A 151 0.34 -12.61 10.68
CA LEU A 151 1.44 -12.12 9.85
C LEU A 151 1.86 -10.73 10.35
N ALA A 152 3.14 -10.54 10.71
CA ALA A 152 3.57 -9.34 11.40
C ALA A 152 3.26 -8.06 10.61
N THR A 153 3.72 -7.97 9.36
CA THR A 153 3.53 -6.79 8.52
C THR A 153 3.55 -7.18 7.04
N LEU A 154 2.63 -6.65 6.20
CA LEU A 154 2.75 -6.84 4.73
C LEU A 154 3.85 -5.96 4.13
N VAL A 155 3.95 -4.71 4.59
CA VAL A 155 4.93 -3.72 4.12
C VAL A 155 5.67 -3.12 5.30
N ASP A 156 6.95 -3.49 5.45
CA ASP A 156 7.84 -2.95 6.48
C ASP A 156 8.70 -1.82 5.86
N VAL A 157 8.46 -0.59 6.29
CA VAL A 157 9.17 0.60 5.80
C VAL A 157 10.19 1.05 6.83
N ALA A 158 11.47 0.84 6.52
CA ALA A 158 12.55 1.29 7.37
C ALA A 158 12.61 2.83 7.43
N GLY A 159 13.31 3.38 8.44
CA GLY A 159 13.48 4.82 8.61
C GLY A 159 14.20 5.54 7.46
N THR A 160 14.73 4.81 6.49
CA THR A 160 15.32 5.31 5.25
C THR A 160 14.33 5.38 4.08
N GLY A 161 13.08 4.90 4.26
CA GLY A 161 11.99 4.84 3.28
C GLY A 161 11.31 6.18 2.95
N ASP A 162 12.06 7.27 3.06
CA ASP A 162 11.61 8.65 2.83
C ASP A 162 10.92 8.82 1.46
N GLY A 163 9.79 9.51 1.41
CA GLY A 163 9.14 9.89 0.14
C GLY A 163 8.51 8.72 -0.63
N LEU A 164 8.31 7.57 0.02
CA LEU A 164 7.59 6.42 -0.54
C LEU A 164 6.16 6.80 -0.94
N ARG A 165 5.70 6.31 -2.09
CA ARG A 165 4.34 6.51 -2.57
C ARG A 165 3.65 5.18 -2.87
N PHE A 166 2.48 4.96 -2.27
CA PHE A 166 1.53 3.95 -2.71
C PHE A 166 0.36 4.62 -3.43
N GLU A 167 0.07 4.19 -4.65
CA GLU A 167 -0.99 4.77 -5.46
C GLU A 167 -1.89 3.67 -6.08
N GLY A 168 -3.15 3.64 -5.70
CA GLY A 168 -4.08 2.64 -6.27
C GLY A 168 -3.77 1.21 -5.84
N CYS A 169 -3.09 1.00 -4.71
CA CYS A 169 -2.74 -0.34 -4.21
C CYS A 169 -3.86 -0.92 -3.33
N GLU A 170 -3.86 -2.24 -3.16
CA GLU A 170 -4.78 -2.93 -2.25
C GLU A 170 -3.99 -3.79 -1.26
N PHE A 171 -4.34 -3.69 0.01
CA PHE A 171 -3.78 -4.46 1.12
C PHE A 171 -4.91 -5.23 1.76
N ARG A 172 -4.80 -6.56 1.80
CA ARG A 172 -5.88 -7.40 2.33
C ARG A 172 -5.38 -8.65 3.02
N ASP A 173 -6.23 -9.22 3.85
CA ASP A 173 -6.05 -10.58 4.36
C ASP A 173 -6.50 -11.65 3.35
N GLY A 174 -6.27 -12.92 3.68
CA GLY A 174 -6.52 -14.08 2.82
C GLY A 174 -7.99 -14.47 2.65
N GLY A 175 -8.93 -13.78 3.31
CA GLY A 175 -10.37 -13.97 3.11
C GLY A 175 -11.00 -15.27 3.62
N THR A 176 -10.22 -16.24 4.12
CA THR A 176 -10.74 -17.51 4.66
C THR A 176 -10.09 -17.84 6.00
N ALA A 177 -10.90 -17.93 7.07
CA ALA A 177 -10.43 -18.05 8.45
C ALA A 177 -9.52 -16.88 8.90
N ILE A 178 -9.09 -16.92 10.16
CA ILE A 178 -8.19 -15.95 10.83
C ILE A 178 -6.82 -16.03 10.13
N LEU A 179 -6.67 -15.32 9.01
CA LEU A 179 -5.44 -15.17 8.19
C LEU A 179 -5.05 -13.69 8.08
N GLU A 180 -5.06 -13.04 9.23
CA GLU A 180 -4.84 -11.61 9.41
C GLU A 180 -3.38 -11.20 9.51
N THR A 181 -3.16 -9.93 9.25
CA THR A 181 -1.92 -9.24 9.53
C THR A 181 -2.03 -8.48 10.84
N ILE A 182 -0.97 -8.40 11.64
CA ILE A 182 -0.88 -7.48 12.79
C ILE A 182 -0.92 -6.04 12.25
N HIS A 183 -0.05 -5.71 11.28
CA HIS A 183 -0.08 -4.44 10.56
C HIS A 183 -0.12 -4.67 9.04
N GLN A 184 -0.83 -3.85 8.27
CA GLN A 184 -0.73 -3.94 6.79
C GLN A 184 0.44 -3.10 6.27
N ILE A 185 0.66 -1.92 6.83
CA ILE A 185 1.85 -1.10 6.58
C ILE A 185 2.40 -0.67 7.93
N ASP A 186 3.71 -0.88 8.14
CA ASP A 186 4.45 -0.33 9.27
C ASP A 186 5.44 0.74 8.78
N LEU A 187 5.31 1.95 9.33
CA LEU A 187 6.14 3.11 9.02
C LEU A 187 7.08 3.39 10.20
N ALA A 188 8.36 3.02 10.04
CA ALA A 188 9.35 3.23 11.09
C ALA A 188 9.72 4.72 11.29
N THR A 189 10.25 5.04 12.48
CA THR A 189 10.78 6.36 12.80
C THR A 189 11.75 6.85 11.72
N GLY A 190 11.49 8.03 11.16
CA GLY A 190 12.34 8.66 10.16
C GLY A 190 11.90 8.50 8.71
N CYS A 191 10.91 7.64 8.40
CA CYS A 191 10.36 7.56 7.04
C CYS A 191 9.36 8.71 6.77
N HIS A 192 9.88 9.90 6.47
CA HIS A 192 9.07 11.09 6.25
C HIS A 192 8.50 11.15 4.82
N ARG A 193 7.51 12.02 4.60
CA ARG A 193 6.93 12.33 3.28
C ARG A 193 6.29 11.13 2.57
N VAL A 194 5.90 10.11 3.33
CA VAL A 194 5.17 8.95 2.79
C VAL A 194 3.79 9.39 2.32
N THR A 195 3.39 8.92 1.14
CA THR A 195 2.07 9.20 0.54
C THR A 195 1.35 7.89 0.27
N ILE A 196 0.14 7.76 0.80
CA ILE A 196 -0.78 6.65 0.55
C ILE A 196 -2.03 7.26 -0.08
N ASN A 197 -2.22 7.00 -1.37
CA ASN A 197 -3.28 7.66 -2.14
C ASN A 197 -4.11 6.66 -2.94
N ASN A 198 -5.44 6.79 -2.86
CA ASN A 198 -6.37 5.94 -3.62
C ASN A 198 -6.16 4.44 -3.36
N CYS A 199 -5.73 4.08 -2.15
CA CYS A 199 -5.49 2.69 -1.77
C CYS A 199 -6.69 2.07 -1.06
N ARG A 200 -6.74 0.73 -1.03
CA ARG A 200 -7.75 -0.04 -0.30
C ARG A 200 -7.09 -0.89 0.78
N PHE A 201 -7.69 -0.92 1.96
CA PHE A 201 -7.24 -1.70 3.11
C PHE A 201 -8.43 -2.53 3.60
N LEU A 202 -8.30 -3.86 3.53
CA LEU A 202 -9.39 -4.78 3.79
C LEU A 202 -8.98 -5.85 4.81
N THR A 203 -9.82 -6.08 5.81
CA THR A 203 -9.81 -7.34 6.58
C THR A 203 -11.19 -7.99 6.47
N PHE A 204 -11.21 -9.28 6.13
CA PHE A 204 -12.42 -10.04 5.83
C PHE A 204 -12.81 -11.00 6.97
N ALA A 205 -11.85 -11.38 7.82
CA ALA A 205 -12.13 -12.21 8.99
C ALA A 205 -12.82 -11.40 10.10
N ALA A 206 -13.92 -11.92 10.64
CA ALA A 206 -14.52 -11.39 11.86
C ALA A 206 -13.68 -11.78 13.08
N GLY A 207 -13.54 -10.89 14.06
CA GLY A 207 -12.68 -11.10 15.23
C GLY A 207 -11.19 -11.11 14.88
N SER A 208 -10.78 -10.33 13.87
CA SER A 208 -9.40 -10.23 13.44
C SER A 208 -8.49 -9.72 14.57
N SER A 209 -7.28 -10.29 14.64
CA SER A 209 -6.18 -9.80 15.48
C SER A 209 -5.44 -8.60 14.88
N THR A 210 -5.83 -8.09 13.70
CA THR A 210 -5.20 -6.90 13.09
C THR A 210 -5.22 -5.72 14.04
N LEU A 211 -4.05 -5.16 14.33
CA LEU A 211 -3.89 -3.99 15.21
C LEU A 211 -4.08 -2.69 14.43
N SER A 212 -3.55 -2.60 13.21
CA SER A 212 -3.70 -1.40 12.37
C SER A 212 -3.57 -1.72 10.88
N ASN A 213 -4.25 -0.95 10.02
CA ASN A 213 -3.97 -0.99 8.58
C ASN A 213 -2.69 -0.20 8.27
N ILE A 214 -2.51 0.92 8.97
CA ILE A 214 -1.30 1.73 8.90
C ILE A 214 -0.83 2.00 10.32
N GLU A 215 0.29 1.38 10.68
CA GLU A 215 1.06 1.69 11.88
C GLU A 215 2.07 2.78 11.57
N VAL A 216 2.17 3.76 12.46
CA VAL A 216 3.14 4.84 12.34
C VAL A 216 3.92 4.98 13.64
N ALA A 217 5.17 4.56 13.58
CA ALA A 217 6.11 4.76 14.67
C ALA A 217 6.34 6.26 14.95
N THR A 218 6.97 6.54 16.09
CA THR A 218 7.29 7.91 16.52
C THR A 218 8.04 8.71 15.44
N GLY A 219 7.71 9.99 15.25
CA GLY A 219 8.59 10.88 14.47
C GLY A 219 8.54 10.73 12.94
N VAL A 220 7.43 10.26 12.38
CA VAL A 220 7.15 10.40 10.94
C VAL A 220 6.54 11.78 10.66
N ASN A 221 7.02 12.48 9.63
CA ASN A 221 6.61 13.84 9.30
C ASN A 221 6.09 13.89 7.87
N LEU A 222 5.15 14.80 7.59
CA LEU A 222 4.56 15.01 6.26
C LEU A 222 3.89 13.76 5.69
N LEU A 223 3.31 12.91 6.54
CA LEU A 223 2.51 11.76 6.11
C LEU A 223 1.24 12.25 5.39
N THR A 224 0.99 11.70 4.21
CA THR A 224 -0.23 11.99 3.43
C THR A 224 -1.03 10.71 3.24
N VAL A 225 -2.30 10.71 3.66
CA VAL A 225 -3.25 9.60 3.46
C VAL A 225 -4.52 10.16 2.85
N THR A 226 -4.77 9.89 1.57
CA THR A 226 -5.88 10.51 0.84
C THR A 226 -6.64 9.58 -0.08
N ASN A 227 -7.95 9.79 -0.20
CA ASN A 227 -8.82 9.05 -1.13
C ASN A 227 -8.81 7.53 -0.90
N CYS A 228 -8.45 7.07 0.29
CA CYS A 228 -8.35 5.66 0.61
C CYS A 228 -9.68 5.11 1.15
N TRP A 229 -9.87 3.80 0.99
CA TRP A 229 -10.99 3.07 1.57
C TRP A 229 -10.48 1.98 2.51
N PHE A 230 -10.90 2.05 3.77
CA PHE A 230 -10.59 1.10 4.82
C PHE A 230 -11.88 0.38 5.22
N ARG A 231 -11.83 -0.94 5.31
CA ARG A 231 -12.95 -1.74 5.83
C ARG A 231 -12.43 -2.99 6.52
N GLY A 232 -12.91 -3.27 7.72
CA GLY A 232 -12.57 -4.51 8.39
C GLY A 232 -12.73 -4.46 9.89
N ASP A 233 -12.41 -5.56 10.54
CA ASP A 233 -12.27 -5.65 11.99
C ASP A 233 -10.79 -5.36 12.32
N VAL A 234 -10.52 -4.22 12.96
CA VAL A 234 -9.16 -3.76 13.32
C VAL A 234 -9.18 -3.31 14.77
N ASN A 235 -8.46 -4.04 15.62
CA ASN A 235 -8.54 -3.93 17.07
C ASN A 235 -7.42 -3.03 17.65
N THR A 236 -7.50 -2.75 18.95
CA THR A 236 -6.49 -2.02 19.76
C THR A 236 -6.42 -0.51 19.52
N ASP A 237 -5.76 -0.02 18.47
CA ASP A 237 -5.39 1.40 18.37
C ASP A 237 -5.92 2.10 17.11
N GLY A 238 -6.45 1.37 16.13
CA GLY A 238 -7.28 1.90 15.06
C GLY A 238 -6.74 1.65 13.65
N MET A 239 -7.57 1.88 12.65
CA MET A 239 -7.21 1.62 11.24
C MET A 239 -5.95 2.39 10.80
N LEU A 240 -5.84 3.65 11.21
CA LEU A 240 -4.58 4.39 11.22
C LEU A 240 -4.18 4.67 12.66
N ASP A 241 -3.09 4.06 13.11
CA ASP A 241 -2.49 4.31 14.41
C ASP A 241 -1.19 5.12 14.28
N GLY A 242 -1.23 6.33 14.82
CA GLY A 242 -0.08 7.21 15.04
C GLY A 242 0.01 7.66 16.49
N SER A 243 -0.46 6.83 17.43
CA SER A 243 -0.42 7.08 18.86
C SER A 243 0.99 6.98 19.44
N GLY A 244 1.82 6.11 18.84
CA GLY A 244 3.18 5.78 19.29
C GLY A 244 4.11 6.98 19.44
N GLY A 245 3.93 8.04 18.65
CA GLY A 245 4.62 9.31 18.84
C GLY A 245 4.15 10.43 17.93
N ALA A 246 4.59 11.65 18.24
CA ALA A 246 4.20 12.83 17.49
C ALA A 246 4.79 12.85 16.08
N GLY A 247 3.96 13.14 15.09
CA GLY A 247 4.38 13.51 13.74
C GLY A 247 4.04 14.97 13.43
N THR A 248 4.73 15.59 12.47
CA THR A 248 4.41 16.97 12.07
C THR A 248 3.80 17.03 10.67
N ASP A 249 2.81 17.89 10.51
CA ASP A 249 2.19 18.26 9.23
C ASP A 249 1.58 17.09 8.46
N TRP A 250 0.83 16.24 9.16
CA TRP A 250 0.09 15.14 8.53
C TRP A 250 -1.12 15.64 7.75
N TYR A 251 -1.42 15.00 6.62
CA TYR A 251 -2.54 15.34 5.75
C TYR A 251 -3.40 14.09 5.51
N ILE A 252 -4.42 13.89 6.35
CA ILE A 252 -5.31 12.73 6.32
C ILE A 252 -6.70 13.18 5.86
N VAL A 253 -6.99 13.05 4.57
CA VAL A 253 -8.10 13.77 3.95
C VAL A 253 -8.87 12.95 2.92
N ASP A 254 -10.20 13.12 2.87
CA ASP A 254 -11.09 12.49 1.87
C ASP A 254 -11.05 10.94 1.89
N ASN A 255 -10.92 10.33 3.08
CA ASN A 255 -10.91 8.87 3.23
C ASN A 255 -12.24 8.33 3.79
N ASN A 256 -12.53 7.07 3.47
CA ASN A 256 -13.65 6.30 4.02
C ASN A 256 -13.13 5.23 4.96
N TRP A 257 -13.60 5.25 6.21
CA TRP A 257 -13.18 4.36 7.29
C TRP A 257 -14.38 3.57 7.79
N ASP A 258 -14.25 2.24 7.86
CA ASP A 258 -15.32 1.35 8.30
C ASP A 258 -14.76 0.25 9.20
N ASN A 259 -14.56 0.59 10.47
CA ASN A 259 -14.06 -0.32 11.48
C ASN A 259 -15.21 -1.06 12.17
N LEU A 260 -15.28 -2.36 11.92
CA LEU A 260 -16.27 -3.28 12.44
C LEU A 260 -15.91 -3.81 13.84
N ASP A 261 -14.74 -3.44 14.40
CA ASP A 261 -14.36 -3.80 15.76
C ASP A 261 -15.29 -3.12 16.78
N ALA A 262 -16.04 -3.94 17.51
CA ALA A 262 -16.94 -3.48 18.56
C ALA A 262 -16.25 -3.26 19.91
N ALA A 263 -14.97 -3.66 20.06
CA ALA A 263 -14.23 -3.47 21.31
C ALA A 263 -13.64 -2.07 21.43
N THR A 264 -12.99 -1.58 20.37
CA THR A 264 -12.34 -0.26 20.32
C THR A 264 -13.09 0.70 19.39
N GLY A 265 -13.49 0.25 18.20
CA GLY A 265 -14.19 1.04 17.18
C GLY A 265 -13.38 2.24 16.68
N LYS A 266 -12.04 2.15 16.67
CA LYS A 266 -11.15 3.26 16.32
C LYS A 266 -10.80 3.28 14.84
N CYS A 267 -10.99 4.43 14.19
CA CYS A 267 -10.59 4.64 12.79
C CYS A 267 -9.25 5.37 12.71
N ILE A 268 -9.12 6.51 13.40
CA ILE A 268 -7.90 7.32 13.37
C ILE A 268 -7.50 7.64 14.80
N VAL A 269 -6.31 7.21 15.22
CA VAL A 269 -5.75 7.55 16.51
C VAL A 269 -4.38 8.17 16.31
N LEU A 270 -4.22 9.39 16.83
CA LEU A 270 -3.02 10.19 16.70
C LEU A 270 -2.53 10.61 18.08
N ASN A 271 -1.22 10.71 18.23
CA ASN A 271 -0.62 11.36 19.36
C ASN A 271 -1.15 12.80 19.51
N ALA A 272 -1.37 13.26 20.74
CA ALA A 272 -1.91 14.60 21.01
C ALA A 272 -1.00 15.75 20.54
N SER A 273 0.28 15.46 20.27
CA SER A 273 1.24 16.42 19.72
C SER A 273 1.40 16.31 18.20
N THR A 274 0.69 15.39 17.53
CA THR A 274 0.71 15.28 16.07
C THR A 274 0.02 16.48 15.45
N THR A 275 0.73 17.24 14.60
CA THR A 275 0.17 18.41 13.91
C THR A 275 -0.26 18.07 12.49
N GLY A 276 -1.12 18.93 11.91
CA GLY A 276 -1.56 18.78 10.53
C GLY A 276 -3.06 18.96 10.37
N LEU A 277 -3.63 18.31 9.36
CA LEU A 277 -5.01 18.43 8.93
C LEU A 277 -5.64 17.04 8.84
N VAL A 278 -6.78 16.85 9.52
CA VAL A 278 -7.64 15.68 9.36
C VAL A 278 -8.99 16.19 8.89
N LEU A 279 -9.29 16.06 7.59
CA LEU A 279 -10.39 16.77 6.95
C LEU A 279 -11.25 15.85 6.07
N ARG A 280 -12.56 16.11 6.03
CA ARG A 280 -13.48 15.48 5.05
C ARG A 280 -13.46 13.96 5.04
N ASN A 281 -13.18 13.34 6.19
CA ASN A 281 -13.24 11.90 6.34
C ASN A 281 -14.65 11.46 6.73
N ILE A 282 -15.06 10.29 6.27
CA ILE A 282 -16.29 9.62 6.71
C ILE A 282 -15.87 8.36 7.46
N ALA A 283 -16.33 8.20 8.71
CA ALA A 283 -15.94 7.07 9.54
C ALA A 283 -17.15 6.32 10.12
N HIS A 284 -17.01 5.01 10.22
CA HIS A 284 -17.83 4.14 11.05
C HIS A 284 -16.91 3.39 12.01
N GLY A 285 -17.25 3.40 13.31
CA GLY A 285 -16.60 2.56 14.31
C GLY A 285 -17.65 1.81 15.12
N ALA A 286 -17.63 0.49 15.13
CA ALA A 286 -18.71 -0.33 15.70
C ALA A 286 -18.81 -0.33 17.24
N ASN A 287 -18.06 0.53 17.94
CA ASN A 287 -18.09 0.67 19.40
C ASN A 287 -19.00 1.81 19.85
N GLU A 288 -20.21 1.45 20.29
CA GLU A 288 -21.24 2.39 20.69
C GLU A 288 -20.76 3.35 21.81
N GLY A 289 -20.99 4.64 21.60
CA GLY A 289 -20.61 5.68 22.56
C GLY A 289 -19.13 6.08 22.50
N VAL A 290 -18.32 5.44 21.66
CA VAL A 290 -16.90 5.79 21.47
C VAL A 290 -16.73 6.58 20.17
N SER A 291 -15.94 7.67 20.23
CA SER A 291 -15.53 8.40 19.03
C SER A 291 -14.54 7.55 18.23
N PRO A 292 -14.75 7.35 16.91
CA PRO A 292 -13.77 6.69 16.04
C PRO A 292 -12.49 7.50 15.84
N PHE A 293 -12.47 8.77 16.25
CA PHE A 293 -11.33 9.67 16.12
C PHE A 293 -10.72 10.02 17.49
N THR A 294 -9.39 9.89 17.58
CA THR A 294 -8.54 10.44 18.64
C THR A 294 -7.49 11.36 17.99
N ILE A 295 -7.83 12.64 17.76
CA ILE A 295 -7.09 13.54 16.85
C ILE A 295 -6.84 14.93 17.45
N ALA A 296 -6.27 15.00 18.66
CA ALA A 296 -6.25 16.23 19.46
C ALA A 296 -5.30 17.34 18.94
N GLY A 297 -4.18 16.98 18.30
CA GLY A 297 -3.12 17.93 17.91
C GLY A 297 -3.26 18.55 16.52
N VAL A 298 -4.21 18.06 15.71
CA VAL A 298 -4.43 18.46 14.33
C VAL A 298 -5.55 19.50 14.23
N VAL A 299 -5.82 20.00 13.02
CA VAL A 299 -7.05 20.73 12.71
C VAL A 299 -8.10 19.74 12.19
N PRO A 300 -9.10 19.35 13.01
CA PRO A 300 -10.23 18.54 12.55
C PRO A 300 -11.30 19.42 11.91
N ALA A 301 -11.70 19.13 10.68
CA ALA A 301 -12.87 19.79 10.06
C ALA A 301 -13.60 18.91 9.05
N GLN A 302 -14.92 19.02 9.01
CA GLN A 302 -15.78 18.28 8.07
C GLN A 302 -15.61 16.75 8.13
N ASN A 303 -15.15 16.21 9.26
CA ASN A 303 -15.17 14.77 9.49
C ASN A 303 -16.56 14.39 10.02
N TYR A 304 -17.16 13.37 9.42
CA TYR A 304 -18.46 12.82 9.82
C TYR A 304 -18.25 11.40 10.29
N TYR A 305 -18.99 10.97 11.32
CA TYR A 305 -18.93 9.60 11.75
C TYR A 305 -20.26 9.09 12.31
N THR A 306 -20.43 7.76 12.27
CA THR A 306 -21.36 7.01 13.12
C THR A 306 -20.54 6.04 13.98
N ASN A 307 -20.99 5.79 15.21
CA ASN A 307 -20.40 4.78 16.08
C ASN A 307 -21.37 3.64 16.41
N VAL A 308 -22.45 3.55 15.64
CA VAL A 308 -23.48 2.52 15.75
C VAL A 308 -23.81 2.06 14.34
N GLU A 309 -23.65 0.75 14.12
CA GLU A 309 -24.03 0.09 12.87
C GLU A 309 -25.53 0.31 12.59
N GLY A 310 -25.86 0.72 11.37
CA GLY A 310 -27.24 0.99 10.95
C GLY A 310 -27.89 2.25 11.53
N ALA A 311 -27.20 3.02 12.38
CA ALA A 311 -27.70 4.31 12.84
C ALA A 311 -27.50 5.39 11.76
N SER A 312 -28.44 6.33 11.69
CA SER A 312 -28.29 7.52 10.85
C SER A 312 -27.37 8.53 11.52
N ALA A 313 -26.23 8.83 10.92
CA ALA A 313 -25.35 9.93 11.33
C ALA A 313 -24.80 10.67 10.12
N GLY A 314 -24.60 11.99 10.24
CA GLY A 314 -23.99 12.80 9.17
C GLY A 314 -24.85 12.96 7.90
N ILE A 315 -26.11 12.54 7.91
CA ILE A 315 -27.03 12.73 6.77
C ILE A 315 -27.44 14.22 6.72
N LEU A 316 -27.06 14.91 5.65
CA LEU A 316 -27.66 16.20 5.29
C LEU A 316 -28.94 15.90 4.52
N ASP A 317 -30.07 15.91 5.22
CA ASP A 317 -31.40 15.68 4.65
C ASP A 317 -32.16 17.02 4.50
N PRO A 318 -31.92 17.79 3.43
CA PRO A 318 -32.65 19.02 3.18
C PRO A 318 -34.08 18.78 2.68
N GLY A 319 -34.52 17.52 2.54
CA GLY A 319 -35.87 17.14 2.16
C GLY A 319 -36.74 16.89 3.39
N THR A 320 -37.87 17.58 3.49
CA THR A 320 -38.99 17.04 4.25
C THR A 320 -39.57 15.90 3.44
N ASP A 321 -39.05 14.69 3.61
CA ASP A 321 -39.70 13.50 3.07
C ASP A 321 -41.00 13.27 3.85
N SER A 322 -42.11 13.43 3.13
CA SER A 322 -43.50 13.28 3.60
C SER A 322 -43.91 11.83 3.78
#